data_AF-A0A813GUK5-F1
#
_entry.id   AF-A0A813GUK5-F1
#
_cell.length_a   1.000
_cell.length_b   1.000
_cell.length_c   1.000
_cell.angle_alpha   90.00
_cell.angle_beta   90.00
_cell.angle_gamma   90.00
#
_symmetry.space_group_name_H-M   'P 1'
#
loop_
_entity.id
_entity.type
_entity.pdbx_description
1 polymer ?
#
loop_
_entity_poly.entity_id
_entity_poly.type
_entity_poly.pdbx_seq_one_letter_code
_entity_poly.pdbx_strand_id
1 'polypeptide(L)'
;FIAAQEGNPLLDPRFALRVCSERGLVRAMVLLYGLMGMHEEAVEVALQHEDIALAKHSACKPPDSDRRLRQKLWLRIVENQALTGDVQKITGLIRESQELTVRDVLPFMSDSMTIDAFQSEICECLDSYEGQIVTLRQEMDDHRRALTSFKEDLKQAEERCVVIAPDQ
;
A
#
# COMPACT_ATOMS: atom_id res chain seq x y z
N PHE A 1 11.66 24.66 -12.13
CA PHE A 1 13.04 24.87 -12.59
C PHE A 1 13.92 23.62 -12.50
N ILE A 2 13.76 22.74 -11.49
CA ILE A 2 14.61 21.53 -11.35
C ILE A 2 14.06 20.30 -12.11
N ALA A 3 12.75 20.23 -12.36
CA ALA A 3 12.12 19.12 -13.11
C ALA A 3 12.40 19.11 -14.63
N ALA A 4 13.27 20.00 -15.14
CA ALA A 4 13.51 20.18 -16.58
C ALA A 4 14.89 19.68 -17.06
N GLN A 5 15.65 18.95 -16.22
CA GLN A 5 17.03 18.54 -16.53
C GLN A 5 17.24 17.01 -16.59
N GLU A 6 16.26 16.25 -17.05
CA GLU A 6 16.38 14.78 -17.18
C GLU A 6 17.40 14.30 -18.24
N GLY A 7 17.97 15.20 -19.05
CA GLY A 7 18.90 14.82 -20.14
C GLY A 7 20.36 15.23 -19.96
N ASN A 8 20.68 16.20 -19.10
CA ASN A 8 22.05 16.65 -18.84
C ASN A 8 22.08 17.57 -17.59
N PRO A 9 22.45 17.06 -16.40
CA PRO A 9 22.41 17.88 -15.19
C PRO A 9 23.56 18.89 -15.23
N LEU A 10 23.25 20.18 -15.38
CA LEU A 10 24.23 21.27 -15.18
C LEU A 10 24.68 21.36 -13.71
N LEU A 11 24.07 20.54 -12.83
CA LEU A 11 24.27 20.48 -11.41
C LEU A 11 24.67 19.04 -11.03
N ASP A 12 25.92 18.84 -10.57
CA ASP A 12 26.29 17.54 -9.97
C ASP A 12 25.50 17.35 -8.66
N PRO A 13 24.55 16.39 -8.60
CA PRO A 13 23.71 16.20 -7.42
C PRO A 13 24.53 15.83 -6.18
N ARG A 14 25.69 15.16 -6.35
CA ARG A 14 26.57 14.77 -5.25
C ARG A 14 27.30 15.97 -4.66
N PHE A 15 27.76 16.87 -5.52
CA PHE A 15 28.34 18.14 -5.08
C PHE A 15 27.29 19.01 -4.37
N ALA A 16 26.09 19.10 -4.94
CA ALA A 16 24.98 19.83 -4.33
C ALA A 16 24.60 19.27 -2.95
N LEU A 17 24.56 17.94 -2.79
CA LEU A 17 24.30 17.29 -1.50
C LEU A 17 25.37 17.63 -0.45
N ARG A 18 26.65 17.62 -0.82
CA ARG A 18 27.75 18.00 0.09
C ARG A 18 27.58 19.42 0.60
N VAL A 19 27.35 20.37 -0.32
CA VAL A 19 27.14 21.78 0.03
C VAL A 19 25.88 21.98 0.88
N CYS A 20 24.79 21.25 0.57
CA CYS A 20 23.56 21.33 1.36
C CYS A 20 23.74 20.75 2.77
N SER A 21 24.50 19.66 2.90
CA SER A 21 24.86 19.06 4.19
C SER A 21 25.70 20.00 5.05
N GLU A 22 26.74 20.62 4.47
CA GLU A 22 27.58 21.62 5.16
C GLU A 22 26.78 22.85 5.63
N ARG A 23 25.69 23.19 4.94
CA ARG A 23 24.84 24.36 5.25
C ARG A 23 23.56 24.02 6.00
N GLY A 24 23.32 22.76 6.34
CA GLY A 24 22.11 22.31 7.04
C GLY A 24 20.80 22.52 6.24
N LEU A 25 20.85 22.50 4.91
CA LEU A 25 19.68 22.71 4.04
C LEU A 25 18.88 21.41 3.86
N VAL A 26 18.22 20.96 4.93
CA VAL A 26 17.50 19.67 5.02
C VAL A 26 16.52 19.46 3.88
N ARG A 27 15.65 20.44 3.61
CA ARG A 27 14.64 20.34 2.56
C ARG A 27 15.26 20.18 1.16
N ALA A 28 16.39 20.84 0.91
CA ALA A 28 17.11 20.69 -0.35
C ALA A 28 17.78 19.31 -0.45
N MET A 29 18.35 18.80 0.64
CA MET A 29 18.94 17.45 0.69
C MET A 29 17.90 16.38 0.36
N VAL A 30 16.73 16.41 1.01
CA VAL A 30 15.66 15.43 0.77
C VAL A 30 15.17 15.47 -0.68
N LEU A 31 15.04 16.67 -1.26
CA LEU A 31 14.68 16.80 -2.68
C LEU A 31 15.76 16.26 -3.61
N LEU A 32 17.04 16.52 -3.32
CA LEU A 32 18.16 15.99 -4.09
C LEU A 32 18.24 14.46 -4.01
N TYR A 33 18.05 13.87 -2.84
CA TYR A 33 17.95 12.42 -2.69
C TYR A 33 16.79 11.83 -3.50
N GLY A 34 15.63 12.48 -3.46
CA GLY A 34 14.48 12.08 -4.31
C GLY A 34 14.77 12.16 -5.81
N LEU A 35 15.50 13.19 -6.27
CA LEU A 35 15.91 13.32 -7.68
C LEU A 35 16.90 12.24 -8.12
N MET A 36 17.70 11.72 -7.18
CA MET A 36 18.63 10.62 -7.42
C MET A 36 17.98 9.24 -7.31
N GLY A 37 16.67 9.16 -7.03
CA GLY A 37 15.95 7.90 -6.77
C GLY A 37 16.27 7.27 -5.41
N MET A 38 17.01 7.99 -4.55
CA MET A 38 17.45 7.55 -3.22
C MET A 38 16.38 7.87 -2.18
N HIS A 39 15.25 7.19 -2.26
CA HIS A 39 14.08 7.49 -1.41
C HIS A 39 14.26 7.06 0.05
N GLU A 40 15.06 6.03 0.32
CA GLU A 40 15.35 5.57 1.69
C GLU A 40 16.13 6.63 2.46
N GLU A 41 17.19 7.16 1.85
CA GLU A 41 18.02 8.23 2.41
C GLU A 41 17.25 9.54 2.54
N ALA A 42 16.35 9.83 1.60
CA ALA A 42 15.47 10.99 1.66
C ALA A 42 14.56 10.95 2.90
N VAL A 43 13.96 9.79 3.20
CA VAL A 43 13.10 9.62 4.38
C VAL A 43 13.93 9.63 5.66
N GLU A 44 15.08 8.95 5.68
CA GLU A 44 15.97 8.91 6.85
C GLU A 44 16.44 10.31 7.27
N VAL A 45 16.90 11.13 6.32
CA VAL A 45 17.30 12.52 6.58
C VAL A 45 16.12 13.35 7.09
N ALA A 46 14.92 13.17 6.52
CA ALA A 46 13.74 13.89 7.00
C ALA A 46 13.38 13.50 8.45
N LEU A 47 13.49 12.21 8.80
CA LEU A 47 13.23 11.70 10.15
C LEU A 47 14.27 12.17 11.17
N GLN A 48 15.56 12.22 10.80
CA GLN A 48 16.64 12.74 11.65
C GLN A 48 16.47 14.21 12.04
N HIS A 49 15.78 14.99 11.21
CA HIS A 49 15.46 16.39 11.46
C HIS A 49 14.04 16.61 11.99
N GLU A 50 13.37 15.53 12.44
CA GLU A 50 12.00 15.55 13.00
C GLU A 50 10.92 16.10 12.03
N ASP A 51 11.20 16.17 10.72
CA ASP A 51 10.24 16.63 9.70
C ASP A 51 9.45 15.46 9.11
N ILE A 52 8.44 15.03 9.87
CA ILE A 52 7.54 13.92 9.49
C ILE A 52 6.76 14.27 8.21
N ALA A 53 6.39 15.54 8.00
CA ALA A 53 5.64 15.95 6.82
C ALA A 53 6.47 15.78 5.54
N LEU A 54 7.75 16.12 5.61
CA LEU A 54 8.69 15.92 4.51
C LEU A 54 9.01 14.43 4.29
N ALA A 55 9.08 13.63 5.35
CA ALA A 55 9.22 12.17 5.26
C ALA A 55 8.01 11.54 4.54
N LYS A 56 6.78 11.89 4.94
CA LYS A 56 5.54 11.46 4.27
C LYS A 56 5.55 11.81 2.78
N HIS A 57 5.86 13.06 2.45
CA HIS A 57 5.92 13.51 1.07
C HIS A 57 6.95 12.71 0.24
N SER A 58 8.07 12.35 0.85
CA SER A 58 9.13 11.57 0.19
C SER A 58 8.76 10.09 0.04
N ALA A 59 7.99 9.53 0.99
CA ALA A 59 7.46 8.17 0.91
C ALA A 59 6.35 8.00 -0.15
N CYS A 60 5.66 9.08 -0.54
CA CYS A 60 4.68 9.09 -1.64
C CYS A 60 5.30 9.22 -3.03
N LYS A 61 6.57 9.62 -3.15
CA LYS A 61 7.23 9.88 -4.45
C LYS A 61 7.63 8.66 -5.28
N PRO A 62 7.98 7.50 -4.71
CA PRO A 62 8.35 6.35 -5.52
C PRO A 62 7.23 5.95 -6.48
N PRO A 63 7.55 5.45 -7.68
CA PRO A 63 6.57 5.04 -8.68
C PRO A 63 5.69 3.89 -8.17
N ASP A 64 4.47 3.76 -8.70
CA ASP A 64 3.50 2.72 -8.31
C ASP A 64 4.02 1.29 -8.50
N SER A 65 4.99 1.08 -9.39
CA SER A 65 5.66 -0.21 -9.59
C SER A 65 6.38 -0.69 -8.33
N ASP A 66 6.82 0.22 -7.46
CA ASP A 66 7.67 -0.06 -6.31
C ASP A 66 6.88 -0.04 -4.99
N ARG A 67 5.70 -0.68 -4.98
CA ARG A 67 4.86 -0.82 -3.78
C ARG A 67 5.66 -1.30 -2.55
N ARG A 68 6.55 -2.28 -2.73
CA ARG A 68 7.39 -2.82 -1.64
C ARG A 68 8.29 -1.75 -1.02
N LEU A 69 8.86 -0.86 -1.85
CA LEU A 69 9.70 0.23 -1.37
C LEU A 69 8.84 1.25 -0.60
N ARG A 70 7.69 1.65 -1.15
CA ARG A 70 6.76 2.55 -0.44
C ARG A 70 6.36 1.99 0.92
N GLN A 71 5.95 0.72 0.97
CA GLN A 71 5.59 0.05 2.22
C GLN A 71 6.75 0.10 3.23
N LYS A 72 7.98 -0.20 2.80
CA LYS A 72 9.18 -0.12 3.64
C LYS A 72 9.43 1.29 4.17
N LEU A 73 9.29 2.33 3.33
CA LEU A 73 9.47 3.73 3.74
C LEU A 73 8.42 4.17 4.75
N TRP A 74 7.15 3.82 4.53
CA TRP A 74 6.08 4.13 5.47
C TRP A 74 6.26 3.40 6.80
N LEU A 75 6.69 2.14 6.79
CA LEU A 75 7.03 1.41 8.02
C LEU A 75 8.16 2.09 8.79
N ARG A 76 9.17 2.66 8.11
CA ARG A 76 10.23 3.43 8.78
C ARG A 76 9.72 4.69 9.46
N ILE A 77 8.79 5.40 8.83
CA ILE A 77 8.13 6.57 9.44
C ILE A 77 7.32 6.13 10.68
N VAL A 78 6.61 5.01 10.57
CA VAL A 78 5.83 4.45 11.68
C VAL A 78 6.73 3.99 12.83
N GLU A 79 7.85 3.32 12.55
CA GLU A 79 8.82 2.89 13.55
C GLU A 79 9.35 4.09 14.35
N ASN A 80 9.70 5.20 13.67
CA ASN A 80 10.12 6.42 14.35
C ASN A 80 9.01 7.01 15.23
N GLN A 81 7.76 6.97 14.75
CA GLN A 81 6.62 7.50 15.49
C GLN A 81 6.19 6.60 16.65
N ALA A 82 6.42 5.28 16.55
CA ALA A 82 6.20 4.34 17.62
C ALA A 82 7.11 4.61 18.83
N LEU A 83 8.34 5.11 18.62
CA LEU A 83 9.23 5.55 19.70
C LEU A 83 8.63 6.71 20.50
N THR A 84 7.86 7.60 19.86
CA THR A 84 7.18 8.72 20.53
C THR A 84 5.91 8.30 21.26
N GLY A 85 5.37 7.11 20.98
CA GLY A 85 4.18 6.56 21.64
C GLY A 85 2.85 7.21 21.26
N ASP A 86 2.79 7.97 20.15
CA ASP A 86 1.56 8.66 19.73
C ASP A 86 0.71 7.80 18.78
N VAL A 87 -0.29 7.12 19.34
CA VAL A 87 -1.23 6.25 18.63
C VAL A 87 -1.97 6.99 17.49
N GLN A 88 -2.41 8.22 17.75
CA GLN A 88 -3.26 8.97 16.81
C GLN A 88 -2.47 9.33 15.55
N LYS A 89 -1.17 9.63 15.71
CA LYS A 89 -0.30 9.85 14.57
C LYS A 89 -0.07 8.57 13.78
N ILE A 90 0.07 7.42 14.43
CA ILE A 90 0.32 6.16 13.73
C ILE A 90 -0.93 5.66 12.98
N THR A 91 -2.11 5.74 13.60
CA THR A 91 -3.38 5.44 12.92
C THR A 91 -3.61 6.39 11.73
N GLY A 92 -3.27 7.67 11.88
CA GLY A 92 -3.24 8.62 10.77
C GLY A 92 -2.31 8.22 9.64
N LEU A 93 -1.09 7.75 9.95
CA LEU A 93 -0.13 7.25 8.95
C LEU A 93 -0.66 6.05 8.18
N ILE A 94 -1.31 5.09 8.84
CA ILE A 94 -1.90 3.91 8.20
C ILE A 94 -2.95 4.38 7.17
N ARG A 95 -3.86 5.27 7.59
CA ARG A 95 -4.93 5.83 6.73
C ARG A 95 -4.39 6.63 5.55
N GLU A 96 -3.36 7.45 5.77
CA GLU A 96 -2.73 8.27 4.72
C GLU A 96 -1.92 7.44 3.72
N SER A 97 -1.25 6.38 4.19
CA SER A 97 -0.37 5.58 3.34
C SER A 97 -1.14 4.74 2.31
N GLN A 98 -2.35 4.27 2.65
CA GLN A 98 -3.16 3.30 1.90
C GLN A 98 -2.45 1.97 1.52
N GLU A 99 -1.17 1.83 1.84
CA GLU A 99 -0.29 0.70 1.53
C GLU A 99 0.09 -0.10 2.78
N LEU A 100 -0.16 0.46 3.97
CA LEU A 100 0.04 -0.23 5.24
C LEU A 100 -1.27 -0.82 5.76
N THR A 101 -1.17 -2.02 6.33
CA THR A 101 -2.24 -2.60 7.14
C THR A 101 -1.88 -2.54 8.62
N VAL A 102 -2.91 -2.60 9.49
CA VAL A 102 -2.70 -2.70 10.95
C VAL A 102 -1.75 -3.84 11.30
N ARG A 103 -1.86 -4.96 10.59
CA ARG A 103 -0.99 -6.13 10.75
C ARG A 103 0.50 -5.81 10.58
N ASP A 104 0.83 -4.93 9.63
CA ASP A 104 2.22 -4.59 9.33
C ASP A 104 2.83 -3.70 10.42
N VAL A 105 1.99 -2.93 11.10
CA VAL A 105 2.40 -1.96 12.13
C VAL A 105 2.45 -2.59 13.53
N LEU A 106 1.61 -3.59 13.81
CA LEU A 106 1.54 -4.27 15.11
C LEU A 106 2.90 -4.72 15.69
N PRO A 107 3.85 -5.29 14.91
CA PRO A 107 5.14 -5.73 15.44
C PRO A 107 6.02 -4.62 16.02
N PHE A 108 5.78 -3.36 15.63
CA PHE A 108 6.58 -2.21 16.03
C PHE A 108 6.01 -1.50 17.27
N MET A 109 4.89 -1.97 17.80
CA MET A 109 4.17 -1.37 18.92
C MET A 109 4.51 -2.06 20.24
N SER A 110 4.43 -1.34 21.35
CA SER A 110 4.54 -1.93 22.69
C SER A 110 3.23 -2.60 23.11
N ASP A 111 3.30 -3.73 23.82
CA ASP A 111 2.13 -4.52 24.25
C ASP A 111 1.08 -3.73 25.07
N SER A 112 1.49 -2.61 25.69
CA SER A 112 0.61 -1.73 26.46
C SER A 112 -0.17 -0.72 25.60
N MET A 113 0.32 -0.43 24.39
CA MET A 113 -0.24 0.57 23.49
C MET A 113 -1.23 -0.04 22.50
N THR A 114 -1.21 -1.36 22.31
CA THR A 114 -1.79 -2.07 21.17
C THR A 114 -3.29 -2.34 21.24
N ILE A 115 -3.89 -2.48 22.43
CA ILE A 115 -5.25 -3.02 22.52
C ILE A 115 -6.33 -1.96 22.31
N ASP A 116 -6.33 -0.87 23.08
CA ASP A 116 -7.39 0.16 22.97
C ASP A 116 -7.24 1.02 21.71
N ALA A 117 -6.00 1.21 21.28
CA ALA A 117 -5.61 2.06 20.16
C ALA A 117 -6.07 1.56 18.78
N PHE A 118 -6.04 0.25 18.58
CA PHE A 118 -6.30 -0.38 17.29
C PHE A 118 -7.62 -1.15 17.28
N GLN A 119 -8.39 -1.11 18.36
CA GLN A 119 -9.66 -1.82 18.45
C GLN A 119 -10.59 -1.46 17.28
N SER A 120 -10.74 -0.16 16.98
CA SER A 120 -11.62 0.31 15.90
C SER A 120 -11.13 -0.20 14.53
N GLU A 121 -9.84 -0.04 14.24
CA GLU A 121 -9.24 -0.44 12.99
C GLU A 121 -9.24 -1.96 12.81
N ILE A 122 -9.06 -2.73 13.89
CA ILE A 122 -9.16 -4.20 13.87
C ILE A 122 -10.62 -4.61 13.61
N CYS A 123 -11.60 -3.98 14.25
CA CYS A 123 -13.01 -4.22 13.99
C CYS A 123 -13.36 -3.92 12.52
N GLU A 124 -12.96 -2.77 11.98
CA GLU A 124 -13.16 -2.43 10.56
C GLU A 124 -12.52 -3.47 9.61
N CYS A 125 -11.31 -3.94 9.93
CA CYS A 125 -10.66 -5.00 9.14
C CYS A 125 -11.43 -6.31 9.19
N LEU A 126 -11.94 -6.70 10.37
CA LEU A 126 -12.72 -7.92 10.55
C LEU A 126 -14.07 -7.83 9.82
N ASP A 127 -14.77 -6.69 9.92
CA ASP A 127 -16.03 -6.44 9.23
C ASP A 127 -15.84 -6.49 7.71
N SER A 128 -14.74 -5.93 7.19
CA SER A 128 -14.40 -6.03 5.78
C SER A 128 -14.16 -7.48 5.34
N TYR A 129 -13.48 -8.31 6.15
CA TYR A 129 -13.27 -9.72 5.81
C TYR A 129 -14.58 -10.51 5.85
N GLU A 130 -15.44 -10.25 6.84
CA GLU A 130 -16.76 -10.87 6.88
C GLU A 130 -17.56 -10.54 5.62
N GLY A 131 -17.58 -9.28 5.20
CA GLY A 131 -18.24 -8.87 3.95
C GLY A 131 -17.68 -9.56 2.70
N GLN A 132 -16.36 -9.72 2.60
CA GLN A 132 -15.72 -10.45 1.50
C GLN A 132 -16.11 -11.94 1.50
N ILE A 133 -16.13 -12.58 2.67
CA ILE A 133 -16.53 -13.98 2.81
C ILE A 133 -18.00 -14.17 2.40
N VAL A 134 -18.89 -13.27 2.82
CA VAL A 134 -20.31 -13.31 2.44
C VAL A 134 -20.46 -13.16 0.92
N THR A 135 -19.76 -12.20 0.31
CA THR A 135 -19.78 -11.98 -1.14
C THR A 135 -19.32 -13.23 -1.89
N LEU A 136 -18.19 -13.81 -1.49
CA LEU A 136 -17.64 -15.00 -2.13
C LEU A 136 -18.56 -16.23 -2.00
N ARG A 137 -19.23 -16.38 -0.86
CA ARG A 137 -20.25 -17.42 -0.67
C ARG A 137 -21.44 -17.21 -1.61
N GLN A 138 -21.88 -15.98 -1.77
CA GLN A 138 -22.99 -15.65 -2.65
C GLN A 138 -22.64 -15.89 -4.13
N GLU A 139 -21.43 -15.53 -4.56
CA GLU A 139 -20.93 -15.86 -5.90
C GLU A 139 -20.89 -17.38 -6.16
N MET A 140 -20.46 -18.16 -5.16
CA MET A 140 -20.46 -19.62 -5.26
C MET A 140 -21.88 -20.19 -5.39
N ASP A 141 -22.84 -19.68 -4.63
CA ASP A 141 -24.25 -20.09 -4.72
C ASP A 141 -24.87 -19.70 -6.06
N ASP A 142 -24.54 -18.53 -6.60
CA ASP A 142 -24.96 -18.07 -7.92
C ASP A 142 -24.42 -18.98 -9.03
N HIS A 143 -23.12 -19.31 -8.99
CA HIS A 143 -22.52 -20.26 -9.91
C HIS A 143 -23.13 -21.65 -9.80
N ARG A 144 -23.43 -22.12 -8.59
CA ARG A 144 -24.07 -23.41 -8.37
C ARG A 144 -25.48 -23.45 -8.95
N ARG A 145 -26.27 -22.37 -8.77
CA ARG A 145 -27.61 -22.22 -9.36
C ARG A 145 -27.58 -22.19 -10.89
N ALA A 146 -26.62 -21.47 -11.47
CA ALA A 146 -26.41 -21.44 -12.91
C ALA A 146 -26.06 -22.83 -13.46
N LEU A 147 -25.18 -23.56 -12.78
CA LEU A 147 -24.81 -24.94 -13.14
C LEU A 147 -25.98 -25.92 -13.04
N THR A 148 -26.85 -25.79 -12.02
CA THR A 148 -28.04 -26.64 -11.92
C THR A 148 -29.03 -26.36 -13.04
N SER A 149 -29.28 -25.08 -13.35
CA SER A 149 -30.14 -24.70 -14.50
C SER A 149 -29.58 -25.24 -15.80
N PHE A 150 -28.28 -25.08 -16.05
CA PHE A 150 -27.62 -25.58 -17.25
C PHE A 150 -27.73 -27.11 -17.39
N LYS A 151 -27.62 -27.85 -16.27
CA LYS A 151 -27.81 -29.31 -16.27
C LYS A 151 -29.25 -29.71 -16.58
N GLU A 152 -30.24 -28.95 -16.10
CA GLU A 152 -31.65 -29.18 -16.41
C GLU A 152 -31.94 -28.89 -17.88
N ASP A 153 -31.41 -27.80 -18.41
CA ASP A 153 -31.50 -27.43 -19.82
C ASP A 153 -30.87 -28.50 -20.72
N LEU A 154 -29.70 -29.03 -20.35
CA LEU A 154 -29.03 -30.12 -21.07
C LEU A 154 -29.90 -31.39 -21.11
N LYS A 155 -30.46 -31.80 -19.96
CA LYS A 155 -31.36 -32.97 -19.91
C LYS A 155 -32.59 -32.77 -20.78
N GLN A 156 -33.20 -31.59 -20.73
CA GLN A 156 -34.38 -31.28 -21.52
C GLN A 156 -34.05 -31.24 -23.03
N ALA A 157 -32.85 -30.80 -23.41
CA ALA A 157 -32.37 -30.86 -24.78
C ALA A 157 -32.13 -32.30 -25.24
N GLU A 158 -31.52 -33.16 -24.41
CA GLU A 158 -31.32 -34.59 -24.70
C GLU A 158 -32.67 -35.31 -24.90
N GLU A 159 -33.66 -35.06 -24.06
CA GLU A 159 -35.00 -35.65 -24.18
C GLU A 159 -35.76 -35.22 -25.45
N ARG A 160 -35.41 -34.06 -26.03
CA ARG A 160 -36.01 -33.54 -27.26
C ARG A 160 -35.26 -33.93 -28.53
N CYS A 161 -34.06 -34.51 -28.42
CA CYS A 161 -33.29 -34.96 -29.56
C CYS A 161 -33.72 -36.36 -30.00
N VAL A 162 -34.32 -36.46 -31.19
CA VAL A 162 -34.53 -37.75 -31.87
C VAL A 162 -33.31 -38.04 -32.74
N VAL A 163 -32.64 -39.17 -32.47
CA VAL A 163 -31.57 -39.69 -33.32
C VAL A 163 -32.21 -40.18 -34.62
N ILE A 164 -32.06 -39.41 -35.70
CA ILE A 164 -32.41 -39.87 -37.05
C ILE A 164 -31.26 -40.77 -37.49
N ALA A 165 -31.49 -42.07 -37.55
CA ALA A 165 -30.56 -42.99 -38.19
C ALA A 165 -30.46 -42.62 -39.68
N PRO A 166 -29.26 -42.64 -40.28
CA PRO A 166 -29.13 -42.41 -41.72
C PRO A 166 -29.91 -43.51 -42.45
N ASP A 167 -30.90 -43.11 -43.24
CA ASP A 167 -31.70 -44.00 -44.08
C ASP A 167 -30.80 -44.79 -45.04
N GLN A 168 -31.17 -46.05 -45.26
CA GLN A 168 -30.51 -47.05 -46.10
C GLN A 168 -30.44 -46.67 -47.58
#